data_AF-A0A7D7ZIJ7-F1
#
_entry.id   AF-A0A7D7ZIJ7-F1
#
_cell.length_a   1.000
_cell.length_b   1.000
_cell.length_c   1.000
_cell.angle_alpha   90.00
_cell.angle_beta   90.00
_cell.angle_gamma   90.00
#
_symmetry.space_group_name_H-M   'P 1'
#
loop_
_entity.id
_entity.type
_entity.pdbx_description
1 polymer ?
#
loop_
_entity_poly.entity_id
_entity_poly.type
_entity_poly.pdbx_seq_one_letter_code
_entity_poly.pdbx_strand_id
1 'polypeptide(L)'
;MWSLKEKITDKIWGVDINTLPWWQGSMLSIVRFIHIMMDDFLDGQLNLRAMSLVFTTMLSIVPLIAVSFSVMKAFGVHNQMEPMLLQYLAPLGGQGQEIAQQIMGFVDNTKVGLLSGVGLALLFGIIVRLINKIESAFNYTWRVQQSGSLARRFSNYLSVIMVGPVLVFVAMGVTGTALNTSIAQAIIAVEPFGTLLSLATKLVPYLLIIAAFTFTYLFMPNTKVRFVPALMGGIAAGVLWQTVGWVFATVMSASISTSYTAIYSSFAFLFVFMIWLWWSWLILLVGSSVAFYKQHPEYLHINAHDLALTNRQKEEVALQIMAIIGQRFYANTTPVSVTTLVSSLHLPQQSIEQQLDLLVEHGLLVNIDQDELTYTPARPLEELSLKAVVDTVREPGPSSHIKSTLSANFNAVESALKNVDESLDQVLGSKTVKDMVNELNAGSDKLEGSAVTSIRNVERDK
;
A
#
# COMPACT_ATOMS: atom_id res chain seq x y z
N MET A 1 -6.79 29.67 6.38
CA MET A 1 -5.98 28.65 5.67
C MET A 1 -6.86 27.57 5.01
N TRP A 2 -8.05 27.28 5.55
CA TRP A 2 -9.01 26.31 5.01
C TRP A 2 -9.59 26.69 3.62
N SER A 3 -9.92 27.96 3.39
CA SER A 3 -10.54 28.42 2.11
C SER A 3 -9.61 28.41 0.89
N LEU A 4 -8.28 28.34 1.10
CA LEU A 4 -7.33 28.25 0.00
C LEU A 4 -7.20 26.81 -0.49
N LYS A 5 -7.24 25.83 0.43
CA LYS A 5 -7.24 24.40 0.09
C LYS A 5 -8.50 24.07 -0.72
N GLU A 6 -9.69 24.43 -0.23
CA GLU A 6 -10.96 24.18 -0.94
C GLU A 6 -11.01 24.78 -2.34
N LYS A 7 -10.57 26.04 -2.52
CA LYS A 7 -10.53 26.67 -3.85
C LYS A 7 -9.55 26.02 -4.81
N ILE A 8 -8.47 25.42 -4.29
CA ILE A 8 -7.48 24.71 -5.09
C ILE A 8 -8.00 23.33 -5.47
N THR A 9 -8.63 22.59 -4.55
CA THR A 9 -9.27 21.30 -4.85
C THR A 9 -10.41 21.48 -5.87
N ASP A 10 -11.32 22.43 -5.67
CA ASP A 10 -12.46 22.64 -6.55
C ASP A 10 -12.02 23.01 -7.99
N LYS A 11 -10.96 23.82 -8.11
CA LYS A 11 -10.40 24.22 -9.41
C LYS A 11 -9.55 23.14 -10.08
N ILE A 12 -8.89 22.29 -9.30
CA ILE A 12 -8.11 21.16 -9.81
C ILE A 12 -9.03 20.03 -10.26
N TRP A 13 -10.12 19.76 -9.54
CA TRP A 13 -11.00 18.60 -9.75
C TRP A 13 -12.24 18.90 -10.61
N GLY A 14 -12.73 20.15 -10.66
CA GLY A 14 -13.90 20.54 -11.45
C GLY A 14 -13.68 20.65 -12.96
N VAL A 15 -12.45 20.44 -13.46
CA VAL A 15 -12.13 20.52 -14.89
C VAL A 15 -12.05 19.13 -15.51
N ASP A 16 -12.86 18.89 -16.51
CA ASP A 16 -12.93 17.60 -17.21
C ASP A 16 -11.72 17.46 -18.16
N ILE A 17 -10.82 16.51 -17.88
CA ILE A 17 -9.52 16.36 -18.58
C ILE A 17 -9.71 16.13 -20.09
N ASN A 18 -10.84 15.53 -20.47
CA ASN A 18 -11.17 15.22 -21.86
C ASN A 18 -11.51 16.46 -22.71
N THR A 19 -11.70 17.62 -22.08
CA THR A 19 -12.02 18.89 -22.76
C THR A 19 -10.79 19.75 -23.03
N LEU A 20 -9.61 19.37 -22.53
CA LEU A 20 -8.39 20.17 -22.56
C LEU A 20 -7.36 19.70 -23.61
N PRO A 21 -6.50 20.61 -24.12
CA PRO A 21 -5.34 20.26 -24.93
C PRO A 21 -4.40 19.28 -24.21
N TRP A 22 -3.75 18.37 -24.96
CA TRP A 22 -2.92 17.28 -24.41
C TRP A 22 -1.85 17.73 -23.38
N TRP A 23 -1.26 18.92 -23.55
CA TRP A 23 -0.28 19.49 -22.65
C TRP A 23 -0.90 20.04 -21.35
N GLN A 24 -2.09 20.64 -21.42
CA GLN A 24 -2.82 21.13 -20.25
C GLN A 24 -3.41 19.96 -19.45
N GLY A 25 -3.95 18.94 -20.13
CA GLY A 25 -4.40 17.70 -19.49
C GLY A 25 -3.27 16.95 -18.79
N SER A 26 -2.08 16.87 -19.40
CA SER A 26 -0.90 16.25 -18.79
C SER A 26 -0.42 17.03 -17.57
N MET A 27 -0.38 18.36 -17.63
CA MET A 27 0.05 19.20 -16.50
C MET A 27 -0.95 19.14 -15.33
N LEU A 28 -2.26 19.16 -15.62
CA LEU A 28 -3.31 18.99 -14.61
C LEU A 28 -3.27 17.60 -13.98
N SER A 29 -2.98 16.55 -14.77
CA SER A 29 -2.79 15.19 -14.27
C SER A 29 -1.59 15.08 -13.32
N ILE A 30 -0.47 15.74 -13.64
CA ILE A 30 0.71 15.82 -12.75
C ILE A 30 0.36 16.55 -11.45
N VAL A 31 -0.37 17.67 -11.53
CA VAL A 31 -0.77 18.43 -10.34
C VAL A 31 -1.73 17.62 -9.45
N ARG A 32 -2.74 16.95 -10.03
CA ARG A 32 -3.64 16.03 -9.32
C ARG A 32 -2.86 14.88 -8.66
N PHE A 33 -1.92 14.30 -9.40
CA PHE A 33 -1.06 13.23 -8.92
C PHE A 33 -0.19 13.67 -7.74
N ILE A 34 0.45 14.85 -7.84
CA ILE A 34 1.25 15.41 -6.74
C ILE A 34 0.36 15.71 -5.53
N HIS A 35 -0.85 16.23 -5.75
CA HIS A 35 -1.77 16.55 -4.66
C HIS A 35 -2.23 15.30 -3.91
N ILE A 36 -2.65 14.25 -4.63
CA ILE A 36 -3.02 12.96 -4.03
C ILE A 36 -1.82 12.33 -3.32
N MET A 37 -0.64 12.37 -3.93
CA MET A 37 0.56 11.85 -3.28
C MET A 37 0.91 12.60 -1.99
N MET A 38 0.66 13.92 -1.95
CA MET A 38 0.82 14.72 -0.74
C MET A 38 -0.22 14.34 0.31
N ASP A 39 -1.47 14.11 -0.08
CA ASP A 39 -2.53 13.72 0.85
C ASP A 39 -2.29 12.29 1.38
N ASP A 40 -1.89 11.32 0.56
CA ASP A 40 -1.46 9.97 1.00
C ASP A 40 -0.25 10.04 1.96
N PHE A 41 0.66 10.99 1.74
CA PHE A 41 1.79 11.23 2.63
C PHE A 41 1.34 11.85 3.96
N LEU A 42 0.39 12.79 3.92
CA LEU A 42 -0.16 13.48 5.09
C LEU A 42 -1.11 12.60 5.91
N ASP A 43 -1.83 11.67 5.29
CA ASP A 43 -2.67 10.66 5.94
C ASP A 43 -1.82 9.71 6.83
N GLY A 44 -0.50 9.69 6.60
CA GLY A 44 0.48 9.14 7.53
C GLY A 44 0.60 7.62 7.50
N GLN A 45 -0.25 6.91 6.78
CA GLN A 45 -0.24 5.44 6.71
C GLN A 45 1.05 4.89 6.07
N LEU A 46 1.54 5.53 5.00
CA LEU A 46 2.84 5.20 4.40
C LEU A 46 3.99 5.41 5.40
N ASN A 47 3.91 6.49 6.16
CA ASN A 47 4.90 6.82 7.18
C ASN A 47 4.89 5.80 8.34
N LEU A 48 3.71 5.43 8.85
CA LEU A 48 3.53 4.41 9.88
C LEU A 48 4.11 3.06 9.45
N ARG A 49 3.90 2.68 8.18
CA ARG A 49 4.46 1.45 7.61
C ARG A 49 5.98 1.53 7.47
N ALA A 50 6.51 2.65 6.98
CA ALA A 50 7.94 2.89 6.92
C ALA A 50 8.58 2.79 8.32
N MET A 51 7.99 3.42 9.34
CA MET A 51 8.44 3.30 10.74
C MET A 51 8.40 1.86 11.23
N SER A 52 7.30 1.13 11.00
CA SER A 52 7.20 -0.29 11.37
C SER A 52 8.29 -1.15 10.72
N LEU A 53 8.61 -0.89 9.45
CA LEU A 53 9.70 -1.56 8.72
C LEU A 53 11.07 -1.21 9.31
N VAL A 54 11.31 0.05 9.66
CA VAL A 54 12.54 0.49 10.34
C VAL A 54 12.71 -0.23 11.67
N PHE A 55 11.71 -0.22 12.54
CA PHE A 55 11.76 -0.91 13.84
C PHE A 55 12.01 -2.41 13.67
N THR A 56 11.35 -3.04 12.70
CA THR A 56 11.54 -4.47 12.43
C THR A 56 12.95 -4.74 11.92
N THR A 57 13.46 -3.92 11.00
CA THR A 57 14.82 -4.05 10.45
C THR A 57 15.87 -3.89 11.55
N MET A 58 15.71 -2.89 12.42
CA MET A 58 16.58 -2.65 13.57
C MET A 58 16.58 -3.83 14.56
N LEU A 59 15.40 -4.34 14.93
CA LEU A 59 15.32 -5.49 15.84
C LEU A 59 15.86 -6.78 15.21
N SER A 60 15.81 -6.90 13.89
CA SER A 60 16.27 -8.08 13.16
C SER A 60 17.79 -8.10 12.93
N ILE A 61 18.46 -6.95 12.95
CA ILE A 61 19.88 -6.86 12.58
C ILE A 61 20.80 -7.63 13.55
N VAL A 62 20.55 -7.53 14.86
CA VAL A 62 21.40 -8.17 15.88
C VAL A 62 21.28 -9.70 15.82
N PRO A 63 20.07 -10.31 15.83
CA PRO A 63 19.93 -11.76 15.64
C PRO A 63 20.49 -12.24 14.29
N LEU A 64 20.29 -11.45 13.23
CA LEU A 64 20.80 -11.76 11.89
C LEU A 64 22.33 -11.86 11.88
N ILE A 65 23.02 -10.89 12.48
CA ILE A 65 24.48 -10.88 12.61
C ILE A 65 24.95 -12.10 13.43
N ALA A 66 24.35 -12.33 14.59
CA ALA A 66 24.74 -13.41 15.49
C ALA A 66 24.63 -14.80 14.85
N VAL A 67 23.52 -15.07 14.16
CA VAL A 67 23.31 -16.36 13.49
C VAL A 67 24.15 -16.46 12.22
N SER A 68 24.34 -15.38 11.46
CA SER A 68 25.25 -15.38 10.30
C SER A 68 26.67 -15.79 10.70
N PHE A 69 27.18 -15.28 11.83
CA PHE A 69 28.47 -15.70 12.38
C PHE A 69 28.47 -17.14 12.89
N SER A 70 27.40 -17.59 13.57
CA SER A 70 27.25 -18.97 14.00
C SER A 70 27.32 -19.95 12.82
N VAL A 71 26.61 -19.64 11.73
CA VAL A 71 26.62 -20.40 10.47
C VAL A 71 28.01 -20.41 9.86
N MET A 72 28.66 -19.25 9.77
CA MET A 72 29.98 -19.13 9.18
C MET A 72 31.06 -19.91 9.96
N LYS A 73 30.98 -19.90 11.30
CA LYS A 73 31.82 -20.71 12.18
C LYS A 73 31.54 -22.21 11.99
N ALA A 74 30.27 -22.61 11.82
CA ALA A 74 29.88 -23.98 11.54
C ALA A 74 30.42 -24.49 10.17
N PHE A 75 30.53 -23.61 9.17
CA PHE A 75 31.14 -23.93 7.88
C PHE A 75 32.68 -23.78 7.85
N GLY A 76 33.31 -23.39 8.96
CA GLY A 76 34.77 -23.26 9.06
C GLY A 76 35.39 -22.07 8.32
N VAL A 77 34.59 -21.11 7.87
CA VAL A 77 35.05 -19.94 7.06
C VAL A 77 35.62 -18.81 7.95
N HIS A 78 35.47 -18.91 9.27
CA HIS A 78 35.95 -17.91 10.24
C HIS A 78 37.45 -17.58 10.13
N ASN A 79 38.31 -18.55 9.81
CA ASN A 79 39.76 -18.31 9.72
C ASN A 79 40.15 -17.43 8.51
N GLN A 80 39.28 -17.31 7.51
CA GLN A 80 39.51 -16.45 6.33
C GLN A 80 38.87 -15.06 6.49
N MET A 81 38.07 -14.85 7.54
CA MET A 81 37.31 -13.62 7.78
C MET A 81 38.16 -12.50 8.36
N GLU A 82 39.03 -12.78 9.32
CA GLU A 82 39.88 -11.76 9.95
C GLU A 82 40.66 -10.93 8.92
N PRO A 83 41.39 -11.54 7.95
CA PRO A 83 42.08 -10.75 6.94
C PRO A 83 41.12 -10.01 6.00
N MET A 84 39.94 -10.56 5.67
CA MET A 84 38.94 -9.86 4.86
C MET A 84 38.33 -8.65 5.58
N LEU A 85 37.92 -8.80 6.84
CA LEU A 85 37.38 -7.72 7.68
C LEU A 85 38.40 -6.61 7.83
N LEU A 86 39.66 -6.95 8.12
CA LEU A 86 40.75 -5.98 8.20
C LEU A 86 40.98 -5.26 6.88
N GLN A 87 40.89 -5.96 5.74
CA GLN A 87 41.03 -5.35 4.42
C GLN A 87 39.87 -4.38 4.10
N TYR A 88 38.62 -4.76 4.39
CA TYR A 88 37.45 -3.92 4.13
C TYR A 88 37.35 -2.72 5.08
N LEU A 89 37.80 -2.88 6.33
CA LEU A 89 37.78 -1.83 7.35
C LEU A 89 39.07 -0.99 7.36
N ALA A 90 40.09 -1.36 6.58
CA ALA A 90 41.33 -0.58 6.45
C ALA A 90 41.11 0.92 6.14
N PRO A 91 40.12 1.32 5.31
CA PRO A 91 39.84 2.74 5.06
C PRO A 91 39.37 3.53 6.29
N LEU A 92 38.94 2.84 7.36
CA LEU A 92 38.52 3.44 8.63
C LEU A 92 39.69 3.63 9.62
N GLY A 93 40.91 3.24 9.24
CA GLY A 93 42.10 3.38 10.09
C GLY A 93 42.04 2.56 11.38
N GLY A 94 42.52 3.12 12.50
CA GLY A 94 42.60 2.42 13.79
C GLY A 94 41.24 1.96 14.35
N GLN A 95 40.15 2.67 14.04
CA GLN A 95 38.79 2.25 14.40
C GLN A 95 38.36 0.96 13.69
N GLY A 96 38.82 0.76 12.46
CA GLY A 96 38.54 -0.45 11.69
C GLY A 96 39.13 -1.71 12.33
N GLN A 97 40.34 -1.62 12.89
CA GLN A 97 40.96 -2.71 13.64
C GLN A 97 40.19 -3.05 14.92
N GLU A 98 39.74 -2.03 15.66
CA GLU A 98 38.97 -2.22 16.89
C GLU A 98 37.61 -2.88 16.62
N ILE A 99 36.91 -2.44 15.57
CA ILE A 99 35.66 -3.07 15.11
C ILE A 99 35.90 -4.52 14.69
N ALA A 100 36.96 -4.79 13.91
CA ALA A 100 37.28 -6.15 13.48
C ALA A 100 37.54 -7.08 14.67
N GLN A 101 38.31 -6.62 15.67
CA GLN A 101 38.59 -7.40 16.89
C GLN A 101 37.34 -7.63 17.73
N GLN A 102 36.46 -6.63 17.89
CA GLN A 102 35.18 -6.81 18.59
C GLN A 102 34.27 -7.83 17.89
N ILE A 103 34.20 -7.77 16.55
CA ILE A 103 33.46 -8.74 15.74
C ILE A 103 34.03 -10.15 15.95
N MET A 104 35.35 -10.33 15.81
CA MET A 104 36.03 -11.61 15.98
C MET A 104 35.82 -12.17 17.41
N GLY A 105 35.95 -11.33 18.43
CA GLY A 105 35.69 -11.70 19.81
C GLY A 105 34.25 -12.16 20.05
N PHE A 106 33.26 -11.56 19.38
CA PHE A 106 31.87 -12.01 19.43
C PHE A 106 31.68 -13.39 18.77
N VAL A 107 32.33 -13.63 17.63
CA VAL A 107 32.31 -14.94 16.93
C VAL A 107 32.95 -16.04 17.78
N ASP A 108 34.08 -15.75 18.42
CA ASP A 108 34.81 -16.71 19.24
C ASP A 108 34.03 -17.14 20.48
N ASN A 109 33.39 -16.17 21.14
CA ASN A 109 32.55 -16.39 22.31
C ASN A 109 31.21 -17.09 21.99
N THR A 110 30.82 -17.20 20.72
CA THR A 110 29.59 -17.90 20.31
C THR A 110 29.79 -19.43 20.38
N LYS A 111 29.05 -20.11 21.26
CA LYS A 111 29.08 -21.58 21.43
C LYS A 111 28.27 -22.28 20.32
N VAL A 112 28.93 -23.13 19.54
CA VAL A 112 28.41 -23.72 18.27
C VAL A 112 27.45 -24.90 18.48
N GLY A 113 27.38 -25.51 19.67
CA GLY A 113 26.87 -26.88 19.84
C GLY A 113 25.36 -27.11 20.07
N LEU A 114 24.53 -26.09 20.29
CA LEU A 114 23.06 -26.25 20.47
C LEU A 114 22.28 -24.99 20.10
N LEU A 115 22.93 -23.83 20.18
CA LEU A 115 22.42 -22.52 19.77
C LEU A 115 22.32 -22.36 18.24
N SER A 116 22.96 -23.21 17.43
CA SER A 116 22.91 -23.09 15.97
C SER A 116 21.56 -23.48 15.39
N GLY A 117 20.96 -24.60 15.82
CA GLY A 117 19.65 -25.06 15.32
C GLY A 117 18.49 -24.17 15.76
N VAL A 118 18.41 -23.87 17.05
CA VAL A 118 17.37 -22.97 17.59
C VAL A 118 17.58 -21.54 17.09
N GLY A 119 18.81 -21.05 17.03
CA GLY A 119 19.14 -19.73 16.48
C GLY A 119 18.79 -19.61 14.99
N LEU A 120 19.07 -20.64 14.19
CA LEU A 120 18.66 -20.71 12.78
C LEU A 120 17.14 -20.70 12.63
N ALA A 121 16.41 -21.48 13.42
CA ALA A 121 14.96 -21.49 13.39
C ALA A 121 14.36 -20.12 13.77
N LEU A 122 14.91 -19.48 14.82
CA LEU A 122 14.53 -18.13 15.23
C LEU A 122 14.84 -17.10 14.14
N LEU A 123 16.01 -17.16 13.52
CA LEU A 123 16.38 -16.28 12.41
C LEU A 123 15.45 -16.47 11.22
N PHE A 124 15.16 -17.71 10.85
CA PHE A 124 14.24 -18.00 9.76
C PHE A 124 12.86 -17.42 10.07
N GLY A 125 12.38 -17.56 11.30
CA GLY A 125 11.15 -16.92 11.77
C GLY A 125 11.18 -15.39 11.69
N ILE A 126 12.29 -14.75 12.05
CA ILE A 126 12.47 -13.29 11.96
C ILE A 126 12.46 -12.83 10.50
N ILE A 127 13.19 -13.53 9.61
CA ILE A 127 13.24 -13.21 8.18
C ILE A 127 11.85 -13.34 7.56
N VAL A 128 11.12 -14.43 7.85
CA VAL A 128 9.75 -14.62 7.36
C VAL A 128 8.84 -13.49 7.85
N ARG A 129 8.95 -13.07 9.12
CA ARG A 129 8.18 -11.94 9.66
C ARG A 129 8.53 -10.61 8.99
N LEU A 130 9.81 -10.34 8.75
CA LEU A 130 10.25 -9.13 8.06
C LEU A 130 9.71 -9.10 6.63
N ILE A 131 9.86 -10.20 5.90
CA ILE A 131 9.33 -10.33 4.54
C ILE A 131 7.82 -10.13 4.52
N ASN A 132 7.07 -10.74 5.44
CA ASN A 132 5.62 -10.56 5.54
C ASN A 132 5.23 -9.10 5.81
N LYS A 133 6.00 -8.37 6.62
CA LYS A 133 5.77 -6.94 6.84
C LYS A 133 6.04 -6.11 5.59
N ILE A 134 7.11 -6.42 4.86
CA ILE A 134 7.41 -5.75 3.59
C ILE A 134 6.28 -6.03 2.59
N GLU A 135 5.88 -7.30 2.43
CA GLU A 135 4.77 -7.71 1.56
C GLU A 135 3.48 -6.96 1.93
N SER A 136 3.12 -6.90 3.21
CA SER A 136 1.94 -6.17 3.69
C SER A 136 2.00 -4.67 3.38
N ALA A 137 3.18 -4.04 3.47
CA ALA A 137 3.34 -2.62 3.13
C ALA A 137 3.16 -2.36 1.62
N PHE A 138 3.68 -3.26 0.78
CA PHE A 138 3.45 -3.20 -0.67
C PHE A 138 2.01 -3.49 -1.04
N ASN A 139 1.42 -4.54 -0.48
CA ASN A 139 0.01 -4.90 -0.72
C ASN A 139 -0.93 -3.76 -0.31
N TYR A 140 -0.65 -3.07 0.79
CA TYR A 140 -1.39 -1.86 1.17
C TYR A 140 -1.29 -0.78 0.10
N THR A 141 -0.08 -0.49 -0.37
CA THR A 141 0.15 0.52 -1.41
C THR A 141 -0.56 0.17 -2.72
N TRP A 142 -0.63 -1.12 -3.04
CA TRP A 142 -1.33 -1.66 -4.21
C TRP A 142 -2.81 -1.94 -3.96
N ARG A 143 -3.34 -1.59 -2.78
CA ARG A 143 -4.73 -1.84 -2.35
C ARG A 143 -5.16 -3.31 -2.50
N VAL A 144 -4.22 -4.23 -2.30
CA VAL A 144 -4.43 -5.68 -2.34
C VAL A 144 -4.72 -6.16 -0.91
N GLN A 145 -5.92 -6.70 -0.71
CA GLN A 145 -6.36 -7.18 0.61
C GLN A 145 -5.84 -8.58 0.95
N GLN A 146 -5.36 -9.36 -0.04
CA GLN A 146 -4.91 -10.73 0.16
C GLN A 146 -3.40 -10.94 0.01
N SER A 147 -2.89 -11.79 0.89
CA SER A 147 -1.53 -12.28 0.85
C SER A 147 -1.55 -13.64 0.12
N GLY A 148 -0.96 -13.72 -1.07
CA GLY A 148 -1.24 -14.78 -2.05
C GLY A 148 -0.82 -16.18 -1.58
N SER A 149 -1.11 -17.20 -2.41
CA SER A 149 -0.73 -18.58 -2.09
C SER A 149 0.77 -18.69 -1.79
N LEU A 150 1.12 -19.56 -0.84
CA LEU A 150 2.51 -19.74 -0.37
C LEU A 150 3.49 -20.04 -1.52
N ALA A 151 3.02 -20.74 -2.56
CA ALA A 151 3.79 -21.03 -3.77
C ALA A 151 4.13 -19.78 -4.59
N ARG A 152 3.19 -18.83 -4.74
CA ARG A 152 3.44 -17.58 -5.46
C ARG A 152 4.45 -16.71 -4.70
N ARG A 153 4.33 -16.65 -3.37
CA ARG A 153 5.30 -15.97 -2.51
C ARG A 153 6.70 -16.56 -2.64
N PHE A 154 6.80 -17.89 -2.60
CA PHE A 154 8.08 -18.58 -2.78
C PHE A 154 8.74 -18.24 -4.12
N SER A 155 7.97 -18.24 -5.22
CA SER A 155 8.47 -17.87 -6.55
C SER A 155 8.96 -16.42 -6.61
N ASN A 156 8.21 -15.48 -6.02
CA ASN A 156 8.59 -14.07 -5.99
C ASN A 156 9.85 -13.86 -5.15
N TYR A 157 9.96 -14.51 -3.99
CA TYR A 157 11.13 -14.42 -3.12
C TYR A 157 12.38 -15.06 -3.74
N LEU A 158 12.22 -16.20 -4.42
CA LEU A 158 13.31 -16.82 -5.15
C LEU A 158 13.86 -15.90 -6.24
N SER A 159 12.97 -15.17 -6.93
CA SER A 159 13.36 -14.17 -7.93
C SER A 159 14.18 -13.04 -7.30
N VAL A 160 13.78 -12.53 -6.13
CA VAL A 160 14.54 -11.48 -5.42
C VAL A 160 15.91 -11.98 -4.96
N ILE A 161 15.97 -13.21 -4.44
CA ILE A 161 17.22 -13.84 -3.99
C ILE A 161 18.19 -14.07 -5.15
N MET A 162 17.69 -14.39 -6.35
CA MET A 162 18.54 -14.56 -7.54
C MET A 162 18.98 -13.24 -8.16
N VAL A 163 18.06 -12.28 -8.31
CA VAL A 163 18.33 -11.03 -9.04
C VAL A 163 19.08 -10.01 -8.18
N GLY A 164 18.82 -9.99 -6.87
CA GLY A 164 19.48 -9.05 -5.95
C GLY A 164 21.01 -9.09 -6.02
N PRO A 165 21.66 -10.25 -5.83
CA PRO A 165 23.11 -10.38 -5.95
C PRO A 165 23.63 -10.00 -7.34
N VAL A 166 22.92 -10.37 -8.41
CA VAL A 166 23.31 -10.01 -9.79
C VAL A 166 23.34 -8.50 -9.96
N LEU A 167 22.33 -7.77 -9.47
CA LEU A 167 22.33 -6.30 -9.52
C LEU A 167 23.52 -5.70 -8.77
N VAL A 168 23.87 -6.26 -7.60
CA VAL A 168 25.05 -5.82 -6.82
C VAL A 168 26.34 -6.10 -7.58
N PHE A 169 26.52 -7.29 -8.15
CA PHE A 169 27.71 -7.63 -8.92
C PHE A 169 27.84 -6.77 -10.19
N VAL A 170 26.73 -6.48 -10.88
CA VAL A 170 26.73 -5.55 -12.01
C VAL A 170 27.10 -4.15 -11.54
N ALA A 171 26.56 -3.67 -10.43
CA ALA A 171 26.93 -2.37 -9.86
C ALA A 171 28.42 -2.29 -9.53
N MET A 172 28.96 -3.29 -8.84
CA MET A 172 30.37 -3.37 -8.46
C MET A 172 31.28 -3.52 -9.68
N GLY A 173 30.90 -4.36 -10.64
CA GLY A 173 31.63 -4.55 -11.89
C GLY A 173 31.70 -3.26 -12.70
N VAL A 174 30.56 -2.63 -12.97
CA VAL A 174 30.54 -1.41 -13.79
C VAL A 174 31.23 -0.24 -13.08
N THR A 175 31.10 -0.11 -11.75
CA THR A 175 31.73 1.00 -11.02
C THR A 175 33.23 0.75 -10.76
N GLY A 176 33.64 -0.51 -10.58
CA GLY A 176 35.02 -0.87 -10.20
C GLY A 176 35.96 -1.19 -11.37
N THR A 177 35.45 -1.78 -12.47
CA THR A 177 36.28 -2.24 -13.59
C THR A 177 36.10 -1.45 -14.88
N ALA A 178 34.95 -0.80 -15.10
CA ALA A 178 34.67 -0.11 -16.37
C ALA A 178 35.57 1.11 -16.63
N LEU A 179 36.22 1.68 -15.60
CA LEU A 179 37.13 2.82 -15.74
C LEU A 179 38.62 2.43 -15.77
N ASN A 180 38.95 1.21 -15.35
CA ASN A 180 40.34 0.78 -15.12
C ASN A 180 40.86 -0.23 -16.16
N THR A 181 40.08 -0.54 -17.19
CA THR A 181 40.52 -1.39 -18.30
C THR A 181 41.21 -0.58 -19.39
N SER A 182 42.23 -1.16 -20.01
CA SER A 182 42.98 -0.56 -21.13
C SER A 182 42.10 -0.20 -22.33
N ILE A 183 40.99 -0.93 -22.51
CA ILE A 183 39.97 -0.64 -23.54
C ILE A 183 39.19 0.63 -23.20
N ALA A 184 38.80 0.82 -21.93
CA ALA A 184 38.10 2.04 -21.51
C ALA A 184 38.98 3.28 -21.67
N GLN A 185 40.26 3.19 -21.33
CA GLN A 185 41.20 4.31 -21.51
C GLN A 185 41.44 4.65 -22.99
N ALA A 186 41.45 3.64 -23.88
CA ALA A 186 41.56 3.86 -25.32
C ALA A 186 40.31 4.57 -25.91
N ILE A 187 39.13 4.27 -25.39
CA ILE A 187 37.87 4.93 -25.80
C ILE A 187 37.76 6.35 -25.23
N ILE A 188 38.24 6.58 -23.99
CA ILE A 188 38.31 7.91 -23.38
C ILE A 188 39.19 8.87 -24.19
N ALA A 189 40.23 8.37 -24.86
CA ALA A 189 41.16 9.18 -25.64
C ALA A 189 40.60 9.70 -26.98
N VAL A 190 39.44 9.20 -27.44
CA VAL A 190 38.83 9.59 -28.73
C VAL A 190 37.55 10.38 -28.50
N GLU A 191 37.56 11.68 -28.78
CA GLU A 191 36.35 12.54 -28.75
C GLU A 191 35.49 12.31 -30.00
N PRO A 192 34.14 12.24 -29.90
CA PRO A 192 33.29 12.51 -28.73
C PRO A 192 33.01 11.29 -27.82
N PHE A 193 33.62 10.13 -28.11
CA PHE A 193 33.35 8.87 -27.40
C PHE A 193 33.80 8.90 -25.94
N GLY A 194 34.87 9.63 -25.61
CA GLY A 194 35.32 9.82 -24.23
C GLY A 194 34.32 10.58 -23.37
N THR A 195 33.79 11.70 -23.86
CA THR A 195 32.72 12.44 -23.18
C THR A 195 31.44 11.59 -23.02
N LEU A 196 31.05 10.83 -24.06
CA LEU A 196 29.91 9.90 -23.98
C LEU A 196 30.11 8.81 -22.92
N LEU A 197 31.31 8.21 -22.86
CA LEU A 197 31.64 7.15 -21.92
C LEU A 197 31.66 7.65 -20.47
N SER A 198 32.18 8.87 -20.25
CA SER A 198 32.15 9.53 -18.93
C SER A 198 30.71 9.80 -18.46
N LEU A 199 29.85 10.29 -19.35
CA LEU A 199 28.44 10.49 -19.03
C LEU A 199 27.73 9.17 -18.74
N ALA A 200 28.00 8.12 -19.55
CA ALA A 200 27.43 6.80 -19.34
C ALA A 200 27.82 6.21 -17.98
N THR A 201 29.11 6.28 -17.59
CA THR A 201 29.55 5.78 -16.27
C THR A 201 28.94 6.56 -15.11
N LYS A 202 28.73 7.86 -15.26
CA LYS A 202 28.00 8.66 -14.25
C LYS A 202 26.53 8.26 -14.15
N LEU A 203 25.89 7.87 -15.25
CA LEU A 203 24.47 7.48 -15.28
C LEU A 203 24.21 6.05 -14.81
N VAL A 204 25.16 5.12 -14.95
CA VAL A 204 24.96 3.71 -14.58
C VAL A 204 24.46 3.52 -13.15
N PRO A 205 25.05 4.13 -12.10
CA PRO A 205 24.54 3.97 -10.74
C PRO A 205 23.07 4.37 -10.59
N TYR A 206 22.64 5.44 -11.28
CA TYR A 206 21.25 5.89 -11.30
C TYR A 206 20.34 4.86 -11.98
N LEU A 207 20.77 4.34 -13.14
CA LEU A 207 20.02 3.32 -13.87
C LEU A 207 19.87 2.03 -13.07
N LEU A 208 20.91 1.63 -12.32
CA LEU A 208 20.86 0.44 -11.47
C LEU A 208 19.92 0.61 -10.28
N ILE A 209 19.89 1.80 -9.66
CA ILE A 209 18.93 2.11 -8.59
C ILE A 209 17.50 2.09 -9.15
N ILE A 210 17.26 2.71 -10.30
CA ILE A 210 15.95 2.69 -10.97
C ILE A 210 15.55 1.24 -11.31
N ALA A 211 16.48 0.44 -11.84
CA ALA A 211 16.25 -0.96 -12.15
C ALA A 211 15.93 -1.78 -10.89
N ALA A 212 16.64 -1.55 -9.78
CA ALA A 212 16.39 -2.21 -8.50
C ALA A 212 14.99 -1.87 -7.97
N PHE A 213 14.60 -0.59 -7.94
CA PHE A 213 13.25 -0.19 -7.52
C PHE A 213 12.18 -0.77 -8.45
N THR A 214 12.37 -0.67 -9.77
CA THR A 214 11.46 -1.24 -10.77
C THR A 214 11.26 -2.74 -10.56
N PHE A 215 12.35 -3.47 -10.30
CA PHE A 215 12.32 -4.89 -10.01
C PHE A 215 11.55 -5.18 -8.72
N THR A 216 11.82 -4.44 -7.64
CA THR A 216 11.05 -4.58 -6.39
C THR A 216 9.56 -4.34 -6.63
N TYR A 217 9.19 -3.34 -7.42
CA TYR A 217 7.78 -3.04 -7.72
C TYR A 217 7.10 -4.09 -8.60
N LEU A 218 7.86 -4.83 -9.41
CA LEU A 218 7.32 -5.91 -10.23
C LEU A 218 7.02 -7.18 -9.40
N PHE A 219 7.85 -7.48 -8.40
CA PHE A 219 7.84 -8.78 -7.70
C PHE A 219 7.33 -8.74 -6.26
N MET A 220 7.45 -7.61 -5.58
CA MET A 220 7.08 -7.51 -4.16
C MET A 220 5.57 -7.43 -3.92
N PRO A 221 4.78 -6.66 -4.70
CA PRO A 221 3.33 -6.66 -4.59
C PRO A 221 2.73 -8.01 -4.99
N ASN A 222 1.72 -8.47 -4.27
CA ASN A 222 0.98 -9.69 -4.62
C ASN A 222 -0.08 -9.45 -5.71
N THR A 223 0.28 -8.71 -6.76
CA THR A 223 -0.60 -8.42 -7.90
C THR A 223 0.20 -8.38 -9.20
N LYS A 224 -0.49 -8.41 -10.34
CA LYS A 224 0.14 -8.32 -11.66
C LYS A 224 0.48 -6.86 -11.96
N VAL A 225 1.74 -6.50 -11.72
CA VAL A 225 2.26 -5.17 -12.03
C VAL A 225 2.78 -5.14 -13.47
N ARG A 226 2.35 -4.15 -14.25
CA ARG A 226 2.86 -3.92 -15.61
C ARG A 226 4.23 -3.25 -15.54
N PHE A 227 5.11 -3.58 -16.48
CA PHE A 227 6.49 -3.06 -16.48
C PHE A 227 6.56 -1.52 -16.61
N VAL A 228 5.74 -0.91 -17.46
CA VAL A 228 5.79 0.55 -17.68
C VAL A 228 5.39 1.35 -16.42
N PRO A 229 4.28 1.05 -15.73
CA PRO A 229 4.00 1.64 -14.42
C PRO A 229 5.09 1.40 -13.38
N ALA A 230 5.64 0.17 -13.28
CA ALA A 230 6.75 -0.13 -12.37
C ALA A 230 7.99 0.73 -12.66
N LEU A 231 8.33 0.91 -13.94
CA LEU A 231 9.46 1.74 -14.37
C LEU A 231 9.23 3.21 -14.02
N MET A 232 8.02 3.75 -14.23
CA MET A 232 7.69 5.11 -13.84
C MET A 232 7.81 5.33 -12.32
N GLY A 233 7.33 4.37 -11.52
CA GLY A 233 7.55 4.37 -10.08
C GLY A 233 9.04 4.27 -9.72
N GLY A 234 9.80 3.43 -10.42
CA GLY A 234 11.24 3.26 -10.23
C GLY A 234 12.04 4.52 -10.55
N ILE A 235 11.66 5.25 -11.61
CA ILE A 235 12.25 6.56 -11.95
C ILE A 235 11.95 7.57 -10.85
N ALA A 236 10.69 7.67 -10.41
CA ALA A 236 10.31 8.59 -9.34
C ALA A 236 11.06 8.29 -8.03
N ALA A 237 11.11 7.02 -7.62
CA ALA A 237 11.88 6.57 -6.46
C ALA A 237 13.38 6.83 -6.61
N GLY A 238 13.95 6.59 -7.79
CA GLY A 238 15.36 6.84 -8.08
C GLY A 238 15.73 8.32 -7.97
N VAL A 239 14.88 9.22 -8.47
CA VAL A 239 15.06 10.67 -8.33
C VAL A 239 14.99 11.10 -6.85
N LEU A 240 13.99 10.60 -6.11
CA LEU A 240 13.86 10.87 -4.68
C LEU A 240 15.05 10.35 -3.89
N TRP A 241 15.48 9.11 -4.17
CA TRP A 241 16.65 8.48 -3.55
C TRP A 241 17.90 9.33 -3.70
N GLN A 242 18.14 9.87 -4.89
CA GLN A 242 19.33 10.68 -5.13
C GLN A 242 19.23 12.08 -4.54
N THR A 243 18.05 12.68 -4.58
CA THR A 243 17.81 13.97 -3.94
C THR A 243 18.04 13.86 -2.43
N VAL A 244 17.41 12.89 -1.78
CA VAL A 244 17.54 12.64 -0.34
C VAL A 244 18.96 12.19 0.01
N GLY A 245 19.59 11.34 -0.82
CA GLY A 245 20.97 10.92 -0.65
C GLY A 245 21.96 12.08 -0.68
N TRP A 246 21.79 13.00 -1.63
CA TRP A 246 22.62 14.21 -1.72
C TRP A 246 22.38 15.15 -0.53
N VAL A 247 21.14 15.38 -0.12
CA VAL A 247 20.81 16.16 1.09
C VAL A 247 21.42 15.52 2.33
N PHE A 248 21.30 14.21 2.48
CA PHE A 248 21.86 13.48 3.60
C PHE A 248 23.38 13.57 3.64
N ALA A 249 24.05 13.37 2.50
CA ALA A 249 25.51 13.48 2.39
C ALA A 249 26.02 14.89 2.72
N THR A 250 25.34 15.93 2.23
CA THR A 250 25.72 17.33 2.51
C THR A 250 25.52 17.67 3.99
N VAL A 251 24.38 17.32 4.58
CA VAL A 251 24.11 17.53 6.02
C VAL A 251 25.11 16.76 6.90
N MET A 252 25.42 15.51 6.56
CA MET A 252 26.40 14.71 7.31
C MET A 252 27.82 15.26 7.17
N SER A 253 28.23 15.66 5.96
CA SER A 253 29.57 16.23 5.74
C SER A 253 29.79 17.52 6.53
N ALA A 254 28.76 18.37 6.65
CA ALA A 254 28.81 19.61 7.43
C ALA A 254 28.77 19.33 8.95
N SER A 255 28.04 18.30 9.38
CA SER A 255 27.92 17.96 10.81
C SER A 255 29.17 17.29 11.37
N ILE A 256 29.83 16.44 10.57
CA ILE A 256 31.06 15.71 10.95
C ILE A 256 32.28 16.63 11.08
N SER A 257 32.31 17.78 10.40
CA SER A 257 33.43 18.74 10.48
C SER A 257 33.54 19.53 11.79
N THR A 258 32.51 19.49 12.63
CA THR A 258 32.49 20.20 13.92
C THR A 258 32.77 19.18 15.02
N SER A 259 33.90 19.29 15.71
CA SER A 259 34.42 18.32 16.70
C SER A 259 33.36 17.78 17.68
N TYR A 260 32.73 16.65 17.33
CA TYR A 260 31.88 15.88 18.23
C TYR A 260 32.75 14.85 18.95
N THR A 261 32.72 14.89 20.28
CA THR A 261 33.42 13.93 21.15
C THR A 261 33.07 12.50 20.75
N ALA A 262 34.09 11.64 20.58
CA ALA A 262 33.99 10.29 20.02
C ALA A 262 32.92 9.37 20.66
N ILE A 263 32.48 9.67 21.88
CA ILE A 263 31.44 8.92 22.60
C ILE A 263 30.03 9.32 22.12
N TYR A 264 29.80 10.61 21.83
CA TYR A 264 28.52 11.09 21.30
C TYR A 264 28.33 10.70 19.83
N SER A 265 29.42 10.54 19.07
CA SER A 265 29.37 10.12 17.66
C SER A 265 28.93 8.67 17.48
N SER A 266 29.35 7.74 18.35
CA SER A 266 28.99 6.32 18.23
C SER A 266 27.50 6.06 18.51
N PHE A 267 26.91 6.81 19.46
CA PHE A 267 25.46 6.71 19.72
C PHE A 267 24.62 7.43 18.66
N ALA A 268 25.08 8.59 18.16
CA ALA A 268 24.40 9.34 17.11
C ALA A 268 24.31 8.55 15.79
N PHE A 269 25.30 7.70 15.49
CA PHE A 269 25.30 6.85 14.29
C PHE A 269 24.02 6.00 14.19
N LEU A 270 23.53 5.42 15.28
CA LEU A 270 22.32 4.60 15.26
C LEU A 270 21.10 5.43 14.85
N PHE A 271 20.91 6.62 15.42
CA PHE A 271 19.79 7.50 15.07
C PHE A 271 19.87 7.98 13.63
N VAL A 272 21.06 8.39 13.19
CA VAL A 272 21.31 8.80 11.81
C VAL A 272 21.02 7.65 10.83
N PHE A 273 21.46 6.43 11.16
CA PHE A 273 21.16 5.24 10.39
C PHE A 273 19.66 4.92 10.37
N MET A 274 18.97 5.10 11.50
CA MET A 274 17.53 4.90 11.60
C MET A 274 16.74 5.90 10.74
N ILE A 275 17.17 7.17 10.71
CA ILE A 275 16.61 8.21 9.83
C ILE A 275 16.86 7.87 8.36
N TRP A 276 18.07 7.41 8.03
CA TRP A 276 18.42 6.98 6.67
C TRP A 276 17.56 5.80 6.21
N LEU A 277 17.39 4.79 7.06
CA LEU A 277 16.51 3.65 6.80
C LEU A 277 15.05 4.07 6.66
N TRP A 278 14.60 5.01 7.49
CA TRP A 278 13.25 5.55 7.40
C TRP A 278 12.99 6.20 6.05
N TRP A 279 13.89 7.08 5.60
CA TRP A 279 13.83 7.66 4.25
C TRP A 279 13.89 6.59 3.16
N SER A 280 14.75 5.59 3.32
CA SER A 280 14.90 4.50 2.35
C SER A 280 13.58 3.74 2.14
N TRP A 281 12.93 3.34 3.23
CA TRP A 281 11.64 2.65 3.17
C TRP A 281 10.53 3.57 2.66
N LEU A 282 10.53 4.83 3.09
CA LEU A 282 9.53 5.81 2.68
C LEU A 282 9.59 6.08 1.17
N ILE A 283 10.78 6.31 0.62
CA ILE A 283 10.99 6.52 -0.82
C ILE A 283 10.53 5.30 -1.62
N LEU A 284 10.86 4.11 -1.12
CA LEU A 284 10.51 2.86 -1.75
C LEU A 284 8.98 2.64 -1.77
N LEU A 285 8.26 2.97 -0.69
CA LEU A 285 6.79 2.91 -0.66
C LEU A 285 6.14 4.01 -1.50
N VAL A 286 6.66 5.24 -1.48
CA VAL A 286 6.17 6.35 -2.32
C VAL A 286 6.29 6.00 -3.81
N GLY A 287 7.43 5.45 -4.24
CA GLY A 287 7.59 4.98 -5.62
C GLY A 287 6.65 3.84 -6.00
N SER A 288 6.28 2.98 -5.04
CA SER A 288 5.25 1.96 -5.25
C SER A 288 3.87 2.59 -5.45
N SER A 289 3.52 3.64 -4.70
CA SER A 289 2.26 4.37 -4.90
C SER A 289 2.22 5.05 -6.26
N VAL A 290 3.35 5.63 -6.70
CA VAL A 290 3.48 6.22 -8.05
C VAL A 290 3.19 5.17 -9.12
N ALA A 291 3.77 3.97 -8.99
CA ALA A 291 3.52 2.86 -9.91
C ALA A 291 2.03 2.44 -9.91
N PHE A 292 1.41 2.39 -8.73
CA PHE A 292 -0.02 2.05 -8.58
C PHE A 292 -0.92 3.04 -9.32
N TYR A 293 -0.84 4.33 -9.00
CA TYR A 293 -1.67 5.37 -9.62
C TYR A 293 -1.42 5.50 -11.14
N LYS A 294 -0.20 5.21 -11.60
CA LYS A 294 0.08 5.16 -13.04
C LYS A 294 -0.59 3.97 -13.74
N GLN A 295 -0.70 2.84 -13.05
CA GLN A 295 -1.38 1.65 -13.58
C GLN A 295 -2.90 1.78 -13.50
N HIS A 296 -3.41 2.43 -12.45
CA HIS A 296 -4.82 2.55 -12.13
C HIS A 296 -5.26 4.01 -12.00
N PRO A 297 -5.32 4.76 -13.13
CA PRO A 297 -5.70 6.17 -13.12
C PRO A 297 -7.11 6.43 -12.58
N GLU A 298 -7.99 5.42 -12.60
CA GLU A 298 -9.34 5.46 -12.01
C GLU A 298 -9.33 5.80 -10.51
N TYR A 299 -8.28 5.43 -9.77
CA TYR A 299 -8.15 5.79 -8.34
C TYR A 299 -7.69 7.23 -8.12
N LEU A 300 -7.27 7.97 -9.16
CA LEU A 300 -7.06 9.41 -9.02
C LEU A 300 -8.38 10.17 -8.83
N HIS A 301 -9.55 9.59 -9.08
CA HIS A 301 -10.84 10.30 -9.03
C HIS A 301 -11.59 10.20 -7.70
N ILE A 302 -11.01 9.58 -6.67
CA ILE A 302 -11.72 9.31 -5.41
C ILE A 302 -11.12 10.20 -4.31
N ASN A 303 -11.68 11.40 -4.13
CA ASN A 303 -11.36 12.20 -2.95
C ASN A 303 -11.91 11.52 -1.70
N ALA A 304 -11.18 11.59 -0.59
CA ALA A 304 -11.68 11.19 0.73
C ALA A 304 -12.94 11.96 1.17
N HIS A 305 -13.20 13.14 0.56
CA HIS A 305 -14.44 13.90 0.75
C HIS A 305 -15.63 13.37 -0.07
N ASP A 306 -15.38 12.71 -1.22
CA ASP A 306 -16.42 12.07 -2.04
C ASP A 306 -16.83 10.68 -1.49
N LEU A 307 -16.08 10.15 -0.51
CA LEU A 307 -16.39 8.89 0.17
C LEU A 307 -17.40 9.06 1.32
N ALA A 308 -17.61 10.29 1.80
CA ALA A 308 -18.54 10.58 2.88
C ALA A 308 -19.98 10.65 2.33
N LEU A 309 -20.61 9.48 2.18
CA LEU A 309 -22.03 9.40 1.86
C LEU A 309 -22.83 10.20 2.89
N THR A 310 -23.74 11.05 2.40
CA THR A 310 -24.74 11.70 3.27
C THR A 310 -25.56 10.62 3.99
N ASN A 311 -26.15 10.93 5.16
CA ASN A 311 -26.95 9.95 5.89
C ASN A 311 -28.05 9.31 5.03
N ARG A 312 -28.68 10.11 4.15
CA ARG A 312 -29.69 9.62 3.20
C ARG A 312 -29.09 8.65 2.17
N GLN A 313 -27.90 8.93 1.65
CA GLN A 313 -27.21 8.04 0.71
C GLN A 313 -26.73 6.75 1.39
N LYS A 314 -26.31 6.79 2.66
CA LYS A 314 -25.97 5.57 3.41
C LYS A 314 -27.17 4.63 3.51
N GLU A 315 -28.33 5.15 3.89
CA GLU A 315 -29.59 4.39 3.94
C GLU A 315 -29.93 3.78 2.58
N GLU A 316 -29.83 4.58 1.52
CA GLU A 316 -30.14 4.15 0.15
C GLU A 316 -29.19 3.04 -0.31
N VAL A 317 -27.88 3.22 -0.10
CA VAL A 317 -26.87 2.22 -0.47
C VAL A 317 -27.03 0.94 0.33
N ALA A 318 -27.30 1.01 1.64
CA ALA A 318 -27.54 -0.16 2.47
C ALA A 318 -28.75 -0.97 1.99
N LEU A 319 -29.85 -0.29 1.68
CA LEU A 319 -31.04 -0.93 1.13
C LEU A 319 -30.79 -1.53 -0.26
N GLN A 320 -30.04 -0.85 -1.13
CA GLN A 320 -29.68 -1.35 -2.46
C GLN A 320 -28.76 -2.59 -2.37
N ILE A 321 -27.78 -2.59 -1.47
CA ILE A 321 -26.93 -3.76 -1.19
C ILE A 321 -27.81 -4.95 -0.77
N MET A 322 -28.70 -4.73 0.20
CA MET A 322 -29.62 -5.78 0.68
C MET A 322 -30.57 -6.27 -0.41
N ALA A 323 -31.05 -5.38 -1.29
CA ALA A 323 -31.90 -5.73 -2.42
C ALA A 323 -31.17 -6.63 -3.44
N ILE A 324 -29.95 -6.24 -3.84
CA ILE A 324 -29.14 -7.01 -4.82
C ILE A 324 -28.80 -8.39 -4.26
N ILE A 325 -28.35 -8.44 -3.01
CA ILE A 325 -28.04 -9.71 -2.33
C ILE A 325 -29.31 -10.55 -2.20
N GLY A 326 -30.43 -9.95 -1.82
CA GLY A 326 -31.71 -10.64 -1.66
C GLY A 326 -32.28 -11.20 -2.97
N GLN A 327 -32.17 -10.45 -4.07
CA GLN A 327 -32.56 -10.93 -5.41
C GLN A 327 -31.75 -12.16 -5.83
N ARG A 328 -30.43 -12.10 -5.65
CA ARG A 328 -29.56 -13.24 -5.99
C ARG A 328 -29.79 -14.45 -5.11
N PHE A 329 -30.08 -14.21 -3.82
CA PHE A 329 -30.41 -15.26 -2.86
C PHE A 329 -31.70 -15.98 -3.23
N TYR A 330 -32.79 -15.25 -3.54
CA TYR A 330 -34.04 -15.87 -4.00
C TYR A 330 -33.92 -16.55 -5.36
N ALA A 331 -33.06 -16.04 -6.25
CA ALA A 331 -32.76 -16.67 -7.53
C ALA A 331 -31.89 -17.94 -7.41
N ASN A 332 -31.45 -18.33 -6.20
CA ASN A 332 -30.50 -19.43 -5.96
C ASN A 332 -29.23 -19.34 -6.82
N THR A 333 -28.74 -18.11 -7.03
CA THR A 333 -27.54 -17.83 -7.82
C THR A 333 -26.30 -17.70 -6.93
N THR A 334 -25.12 -17.55 -7.55
CA THR A 334 -23.87 -17.37 -6.81
C THR A 334 -23.90 -16.15 -5.89
N PRO A 335 -23.37 -16.26 -4.65
CA PRO A 335 -23.22 -15.15 -3.72
C PRO A 335 -22.59 -13.89 -4.35
N VAL A 336 -22.96 -12.72 -3.84
CA VAL A 336 -22.54 -11.44 -4.44
C VAL A 336 -21.16 -11.06 -3.94
N SER A 337 -20.23 -10.80 -4.86
CA SER A 337 -18.90 -10.26 -4.56
C SER A 337 -18.91 -8.74 -4.48
N VAL A 338 -17.94 -8.17 -3.76
CA VAL A 338 -17.73 -6.70 -3.70
C VAL A 338 -17.56 -6.10 -5.10
N THR A 339 -16.83 -6.79 -6.00
CA THR A 339 -16.63 -6.35 -7.39
C THR A 339 -17.93 -6.26 -8.19
N THR A 340 -18.90 -7.12 -7.91
CA THR A 340 -20.24 -7.07 -8.50
C THR A 340 -21.03 -5.88 -7.97
N LEU A 341 -20.92 -5.58 -6.67
CA LEU A 341 -21.59 -4.42 -6.06
C LEU A 341 -21.00 -3.10 -6.58
N VAL A 342 -19.68 -3.01 -6.72
CA VAL A 342 -18.99 -1.82 -7.28
C VAL A 342 -19.48 -1.54 -8.70
N SER A 343 -19.58 -2.58 -9.54
CA SER A 343 -20.06 -2.43 -10.92
C SER A 343 -21.56 -2.13 -11.03
N SER A 344 -22.38 -2.61 -10.09
CA SER A 344 -23.82 -2.37 -10.10
C SER A 344 -24.19 -0.99 -9.54
N LEU A 345 -23.58 -0.60 -8.43
CA LEU A 345 -23.90 0.63 -7.70
C LEU A 345 -23.11 1.84 -8.20
N HIS A 346 -22.07 1.63 -9.01
CA HIS A 346 -21.19 2.69 -9.52
C HIS A 346 -20.57 3.55 -8.40
N LEU A 347 -20.38 2.95 -7.22
CA LEU A 347 -19.78 3.60 -6.05
C LEU A 347 -18.36 3.09 -5.80
N PRO A 348 -17.49 3.91 -5.20
CA PRO A 348 -16.16 3.49 -4.77
C PRO A 348 -16.23 2.26 -3.85
N GLN A 349 -15.31 1.31 -4.07
CA GLN A 349 -15.22 0.07 -3.29
C GLN A 349 -15.21 0.33 -1.78
N GLN A 350 -14.47 1.34 -1.32
CA GLN A 350 -14.35 1.67 0.09
C GLN A 350 -15.69 2.11 0.72
N SER A 351 -16.54 2.85 0.00
CA SER A 351 -17.86 3.24 0.51
C SER A 351 -18.78 2.04 0.66
N ILE A 352 -18.70 1.08 -0.28
CA ILE A 352 -19.47 -0.16 -0.24
C ILE A 352 -18.97 -1.05 0.91
N GLU A 353 -17.65 -1.21 1.06
CA GLU A 353 -17.03 -1.97 2.16
C GLU A 353 -17.43 -1.42 3.53
N GLN A 354 -17.44 -0.09 3.72
CA GLN A 354 -17.91 0.51 4.97
C GLN A 354 -19.37 0.17 5.30
N GLN A 355 -20.25 0.11 4.30
CA GLN A 355 -21.64 -0.30 4.54
C GLN A 355 -21.75 -1.80 4.78
N LEU A 356 -21.00 -2.62 4.05
CA LEU A 356 -20.96 -4.07 4.23
C LEU A 356 -20.46 -4.46 5.63
N ASP A 357 -19.41 -3.80 6.12
CA ASP A 357 -18.85 -4.04 7.44
C ASP A 357 -19.89 -3.75 8.53
N LEU A 358 -20.63 -2.64 8.43
CA LEU A 358 -21.71 -2.31 9.37
C LEU A 358 -22.84 -3.36 9.34
N LEU A 359 -23.24 -3.79 8.13
CA LEU A 359 -24.29 -4.81 7.95
C LEU A 359 -23.85 -6.19 8.47
N VAL A 360 -22.57 -6.53 8.37
CA VAL A 360 -22.01 -7.78 8.92
C VAL A 360 -21.90 -7.70 10.45
N GLU A 361 -21.41 -6.58 10.98
CA GLU A 361 -21.26 -6.35 12.43
C GLU A 361 -22.59 -6.48 13.17
N HIS A 362 -23.67 -5.95 12.58
CA HIS A 362 -25.03 -6.03 13.14
C HIS A 362 -25.77 -7.33 12.77
N GLY A 363 -25.10 -8.27 12.11
CA GLY A 363 -25.63 -9.60 11.82
C GLY A 363 -26.76 -9.63 10.80
N LEU A 364 -26.78 -8.68 9.86
CA LEU A 364 -27.69 -8.68 8.70
C LEU A 364 -27.10 -9.45 7.52
N LEU A 365 -25.78 -9.39 7.35
CA LEU A 365 -25.02 -10.13 6.35
C LEU A 365 -23.98 -11.05 6.99
N VAL A 366 -23.65 -12.13 6.29
CA VAL A 366 -22.53 -13.02 6.62
C VAL A 366 -21.61 -13.10 5.41
N ASN A 367 -20.31 -12.99 5.67
CA ASN A 367 -19.29 -13.28 4.68
C ASN A 367 -19.04 -14.81 4.65
N ILE A 368 -19.28 -15.44 3.50
CA ILE A 368 -19.14 -16.90 3.31
C ILE A 368 -17.67 -17.27 3.07
N ASP A 369 -16.97 -16.47 2.27
CA ASP A 369 -15.63 -16.78 1.79
C ASP A 369 -14.64 -15.66 2.11
N GLN A 370 -13.63 -15.98 2.92
CA GLN A 370 -12.56 -15.05 3.28
C GLN A 370 -11.71 -14.66 2.06
N ASP A 371 -11.70 -15.46 0.99
CA ASP A 371 -10.90 -15.23 -0.22
C ASP A 371 -11.67 -14.58 -1.40
N GLU A 372 -13.01 -14.55 -1.43
CA GLU A 372 -13.77 -13.84 -2.48
C GLU A 372 -14.65 -12.69 -1.96
N LEU A 373 -14.69 -12.46 -0.63
CA LEU A 373 -15.56 -11.45 0.01
C LEU A 373 -16.99 -11.53 -0.55
N THR A 374 -17.56 -12.72 -0.42
CA THR A 374 -18.91 -13.00 -0.90
C THR A 374 -19.90 -12.94 0.25
N TYR A 375 -20.99 -12.20 0.03
CA TYR A 375 -21.97 -11.92 1.08
C TYR A 375 -23.29 -12.64 0.82
N THR A 376 -23.87 -13.15 1.90
CA THR A 376 -25.22 -13.73 1.96
C THR A 376 -26.00 -13.12 3.12
N PRO A 377 -27.34 -13.12 3.07
CA PRO A 377 -28.15 -12.76 4.23
C PRO A 377 -27.82 -13.67 5.42
N ALA A 378 -27.66 -13.08 6.60
CA ALA A 378 -27.39 -13.81 7.85
C ALA A 378 -28.62 -14.56 8.38
N ARG A 379 -29.80 -14.10 8.00
CA ARG A 379 -31.12 -14.59 8.44
C ARG A 379 -32.07 -14.62 7.23
N PRO A 380 -33.19 -15.36 7.32
CA PRO A 380 -34.23 -15.31 6.28
C PRO A 380 -34.66 -13.86 6.00
N LEU A 381 -34.80 -13.51 4.73
CA LEU A 381 -35.18 -12.15 4.28
C LEU A 381 -36.57 -11.70 4.78
N GLU A 382 -37.36 -12.64 5.31
CA GLU A 382 -38.67 -12.48 5.94
C GLU A 382 -38.59 -11.94 7.37
N GLU A 383 -37.47 -12.18 8.05
CA GLU A 383 -37.24 -11.73 9.42
C GLU A 383 -36.44 -10.41 9.46
N LEU A 384 -35.89 -10.00 8.31
CA LEU A 384 -35.12 -8.77 8.18
C LEU A 384 -36.06 -7.61 7.82
N SER A 385 -36.36 -6.75 8.79
CA SER A 385 -37.13 -5.54 8.56
C SER A 385 -36.30 -4.48 7.82
N LEU A 386 -36.93 -3.66 6.98
CA LEU A 386 -36.26 -2.55 6.32
C LEU A 386 -35.75 -1.52 7.34
N LYS A 387 -36.46 -1.38 8.47
CA LYS A 387 -36.06 -0.52 9.58
C LYS A 387 -34.72 -0.94 10.19
N ALA A 388 -34.50 -2.24 10.41
CA ALA A 388 -33.24 -2.73 10.95
C ALA A 388 -32.04 -2.38 10.04
N VAL A 389 -32.22 -2.46 8.71
CA VAL A 389 -31.19 -2.08 7.74
C VAL A 389 -30.87 -0.58 7.82
N VAL A 390 -31.89 0.26 7.91
CA VAL A 390 -31.75 1.73 8.01
C VAL A 390 -31.10 2.15 9.33
N ASP A 391 -31.51 1.55 10.45
CA ASP A 391 -30.95 1.87 11.77
C ASP A 391 -29.48 1.51 11.86
N THR A 392 -29.08 0.38 11.29
CA THR A 392 -27.69 -0.10 11.27
C THR A 392 -26.72 0.93 10.68
N VAL A 393 -27.16 1.69 9.67
CA VAL A 393 -26.32 2.71 9.01
C VAL A 393 -26.52 4.13 9.55
N ARG A 394 -27.55 4.33 10.37
CA ARG A 394 -27.80 5.57 11.11
C ARG A 394 -27.06 5.61 12.44
N GLU A 395 -26.87 4.46 13.09
CA GLU A 395 -26.12 4.41 14.34
C GLU A 395 -24.67 4.85 14.09
N PRO A 396 -24.16 5.80 14.89
CA PRO A 396 -22.76 6.18 14.81
C PRO A 396 -21.90 4.95 15.09
N GLY A 397 -21.01 4.60 14.16
CA GLY A 397 -20.03 3.55 14.40
C GLY A 397 -19.27 3.76 15.72
N PRO A 398 -18.57 2.74 16.24
CA PRO A 398 -18.02 2.71 17.60
C PRO A 398 -17.07 3.86 17.99
N SER A 399 -16.66 4.72 17.04
CA SER A 399 -15.80 5.89 17.24
C SER A 399 -16.51 7.19 17.65
N SER A 400 -17.85 7.25 17.70
CA SER A 400 -18.59 8.45 18.13
C SER A 400 -18.74 8.51 19.66
N HIS A 401 -17.64 8.76 20.37
CA HIS A 401 -17.64 9.00 21.82
C HIS A 401 -18.05 10.42 22.23
N ILE A 402 -18.72 11.18 21.35
CA ILE A 402 -19.35 12.43 21.77
C ILE A 402 -20.58 12.04 22.58
N LYS A 403 -20.39 11.79 23.88
CA LYS A 403 -21.45 11.93 24.89
C LYS A 403 -22.00 13.32 24.66
N SER A 404 -23.15 13.41 23.98
CA SER A 404 -23.67 14.67 23.51
C SER A 404 -23.89 15.58 24.71
N THR A 405 -23.04 16.60 24.83
CA THR A 405 -23.29 17.83 25.57
C THR A 405 -24.40 18.67 24.90
N LEU A 406 -25.15 18.07 23.95
CA LEU A 406 -26.40 18.59 23.39
C LEU A 406 -27.46 18.59 24.48
N SER A 407 -27.33 19.63 25.31
CA SER A 407 -28.22 20.19 26.32
C SER A 407 -29.58 19.51 26.50
N ALA A 408 -29.78 19.01 27.71
CA ALA A 408 -31.01 18.44 28.28
C ALA A 408 -32.21 19.42 28.41
N ASN A 409 -32.30 20.47 27.58
CA ASN A 409 -33.30 21.53 27.71
C ASN A 409 -34.21 21.73 26.48
N PHE A 410 -34.13 20.90 25.46
CA PHE A 410 -34.98 21.01 24.25
C PHE A 410 -35.86 19.77 24.05
N ASN A 411 -36.72 19.47 25.03
CA ASN A 411 -37.69 18.36 24.98
C ASN A 411 -38.54 18.39 23.69
N ALA A 412 -38.79 19.56 23.11
CA ALA A 412 -39.50 19.70 21.84
C ALA A 412 -38.72 19.12 20.65
N VAL A 413 -37.39 19.26 20.64
CA VAL A 413 -36.52 18.69 19.59
C VAL A 413 -36.42 17.18 19.76
N GLU A 414 -36.25 16.71 20.99
CA GLU A 414 -36.25 15.26 21.30
C GLU A 414 -37.58 14.61 20.93
N SER A 415 -38.71 15.26 21.26
CA SER A 415 -40.04 14.78 20.87
C SER A 415 -40.24 14.79 19.36
N ALA A 416 -39.74 15.81 18.65
CA ALA A 416 -39.83 15.87 17.19
C ALA A 416 -39.01 14.77 16.52
N LEU A 417 -37.78 14.50 17.00
CA LEU A 417 -36.95 13.40 16.49
C LEU A 417 -37.58 12.04 16.80
N LYS A 418 -38.08 11.86 18.03
CA LYS A 418 -38.80 10.63 18.42
C LYS A 418 -40.01 10.38 17.54
N ASN A 419 -40.79 11.41 17.21
CA ASN A 419 -41.93 11.27 16.30
C ASN A 419 -41.51 10.84 14.89
N VAL A 420 -40.35 11.31 14.39
CA VAL A 420 -39.80 10.88 13.10
C VAL A 420 -39.42 9.40 13.17
N ASP A 421 -38.75 8.97 14.24
CA ASP A 421 -38.34 7.57 14.42
C ASP A 421 -39.55 6.64 14.59
N GLU A 422 -40.55 7.03 15.38
CA GLU A 422 -41.81 6.28 15.55
C GLU A 422 -42.58 6.15 14.22
N SER A 423 -42.59 7.21 13.41
CA SER A 423 -43.22 7.18 12.08
C SER A 423 -42.48 6.25 11.13
N LEU A 424 -41.15 6.23 11.19
CA LEU A 424 -40.32 5.31 10.41
C LEU A 424 -40.49 3.86 10.87
N ASP A 425 -40.60 3.60 12.18
CA ASP A 425 -40.89 2.28 12.73
C ASP A 425 -42.23 1.74 12.22
N GLN A 426 -43.26 2.58 12.18
CA GLN A 426 -44.59 2.17 11.72
C GLN A 426 -44.59 1.75 10.24
N VAL A 427 -43.88 2.51 9.39
CA VAL A 427 -43.86 2.28 7.93
C VAL A 427 -42.84 1.22 7.51
N LEU A 428 -41.61 1.28 8.03
CA LEU A 428 -40.51 0.40 7.63
C LEU A 428 -40.38 -0.84 8.53
N GLY A 429 -40.89 -0.81 9.76
CA GLY A 429 -40.90 -1.98 10.64
C GLY A 429 -41.88 -3.05 10.19
N SER A 430 -42.94 -2.67 9.46
CA SER A 430 -43.91 -3.60 8.88
C SER A 430 -43.52 -4.15 7.51
N LYS A 431 -42.46 -3.62 6.87
CA LYS A 431 -41.93 -4.09 5.59
C LYS A 431 -40.62 -4.86 5.80
N THR A 432 -40.47 -5.96 5.07
CA THR A 432 -39.27 -6.80 5.11
C THR A 432 -38.41 -6.61 3.87
N VAL A 433 -37.15 -7.07 3.93
CA VAL A 433 -36.27 -7.10 2.74
C VAL A 433 -36.88 -7.97 1.64
N LYS A 434 -37.60 -9.05 2.01
CA LYS A 434 -38.37 -9.85 1.05
C LYS A 434 -39.42 -9.02 0.30
N ASP A 435 -40.20 -8.20 1.00
CA ASP A 435 -41.24 -7.40 0.35
C ASP A 435 -40.65 -6.43 -0.68
N MET A 436 -39.51 -5.81 -0.34
CA MET A 436 -38.76 -4.94 -1.25
C MET A 436 -38.25 -5.70 -2.49
N VAL A 437 -37.68 -6.89 -2.31
CA VAL A 437 -37.21 -7.72 -3.42
C VAL A 437 -38.36 -8.14 -4.34
N ASN A 438 -39.52 -8.50 -3.75
CA ASN A 438 -40.72 -8.85 -4.52
C ASN A 438 -41.26 -7.66 -5.31
N GLU A 439 -41.31 -6.46 -4.72
CA GLU A 439 -41.70 -5.23 -5.41
C GLU A 439 -40.79 -4.93 -6.61
N LEU A 440 -39.47 -5.13 -6.45
CA LEU A 440 -38.49 -4.92 -7.53
C LEU A 440 -38.68 -5.91 -8.68
N ASN A 441 -38.87 -7.19 -8.38
CA ASN A 441 -39.08 -8.23 -9.39
C ASN A 441 -40.42 -8.05 -10.13
N ALA A 442 -41.48 -7.61 -9.43
CA ALA A 442 -42.76 -7.29 -10.05
C ALA A 442 -42.69 -6.04 -10.95
N GLY A 443 -41.78 -5.11 -10.66
CA GLY A 443 -41.50 -3.94 -11.48
C GLY A 443 -40.77 -4.27 -12.78
N SER A 444 -39.80 -5.20 -12.75
CA SER A 444 -39.08 -5.66 -13.94
C SER A 444 -40.00 -6.43 -14.91
N ASP A 445 -40.88 -7.29 -14.40
CA ASP A 445 -41.85 -8.04 -15.23
C ASP A 445 -42.84 -7.11 -15.96
N LYS A 446 -43.22 -5.99 -15.34
CA LYS A 446 -44.08 -4.97 -15.98
C LYS A 446 -43.37 -4.22 -17.10
N LEU A 447 -42.07 -3.97 -16.97
CA LEU A 447 -41.27 -3.30 -18.00
C LEU A 447 -41.02 -4.23 -19.20
N GLU A 448 -40.74 -5.51 -18.96
CA GLU A 448 -40.63 -6.52 -20.04
C GLU A 448 -41.98 -6.78 -20.73
N GLY A 449 -43.07 -6.90 -19.97
CA GLY A 449 -44.41 -7.06 -20.52
C GLY A 449 -44.89 -5.87 -21.36
N SER A 450 -44.53 -4.64 -20.98
CA SER A 450 -44.83 -3.43 -21.75
C SER A 450 -44.01 -3.35 -23.04
N ALA A 451 -42.72 -3.72 -23.01
CA ALA A 451 -41.87 -3.79 -24.18
C ALA A 451 -42.36 -4.84 -25.19
N VAL A 452 -42.77 -6.03 -24.73
CA VAL A 452 -43.30 -7.10 -25.60
C VAL A 452 -44.66 -6.72 -26.20
N THR A 453 -45.50 -5.98 -25.47
CA THR A 453 -46.80 -5.51 -25.99
C THR A 453 -46.65 -4.39 -27.01
N SER A 454 -45.65 -3.52 -26.87
CA SER A 454 -45.29 -2.49 -27.85
C SER A 454 -44.80 -3.11 -29.17
N ILE A 455 -43.97 -4.17 -29.11
CA ILE A 455 -43.46 -4.85 -30.31
C ILE A 455 -44.58 -5.59 -31.06
N ARG A 456 -45.53 -6.23 -30.36
CA ARG A 456 -46.67 -6.92 -31.00
C ARG A 456 -47.68 -5.99 -31.68
N ASN A 457 -47.82 -4.74 -31.22
CA ASN A 457 -48.71 -3.78 -31.87
C ASN A 457 -48.08 -3.17 -33.14
N VAL A 458 -46.75 -3.06 -33.21
CA VAL A 458 -46.04 -2.60 -34.42
C VAL A 458 -46.06 -3.66 -35.54
N GLU A 459 -46.22 -4.94 -35.19
CA GLU A 459 -46.31 -6.06 -36.15
C GLU A 459 -47.74 -6.34 -36.65
N ARG A 460 -48.76 -5.70 -36.07
CA ARG A 460 -50.16 -5.77 -36.54
C ARG A 460 -50.57 -4.61 -37.45
N ASP A 461 -49.82 -3.51 -37.45
CA ASP A 461 -50.02 -2.32 -38.29
C ASP A 461 -49.10 -2.29 -39.54
N LYS A 462 -48.46 -3.42 -39.85
CA LYS A 462 -47.81 -3.72 -41.14
C LYS A 462 -48.49 -4.90 -41.79
#